data_AF-A0A1H9C294-F1
#
_entry.id   AF-A0A1H9C294-F1
#
_cell.length_a   1.000
_cell.length_b   1.000
_cell.length_c   1.000
_cell.angle_alpha   90.00
_cell.angle_beta   90.00
_cell.angle_gamma   90.00
#
_symmetry.space_group_name_H-M   'P 1'
#
loop_
_entity.id
_entity.type
_entity.pdbx_description
1 polymer ?
#
loop_
_entity_poly.entity_id
_entity_poly.type
_entity_poly.pdbx_seq_one_letter_code
_entity_poly.pdbx_strand_id
1 'polypeptide(L)'
;MNVESLPEWLTRIGVPDDVVSIGAEAEGRWCLLTDETGHEVFWQEQGNRYDWARFDDEGVACHYLFGRLAWAQVARGTLTVPTA
;
A
#
# COMPACT_ATOMS: atom_id res chain seq x y z
N MET A 1 1.81 6.96 -10.59
CA MET A 1 1.02 6.86 -9.35
C MET A 1 1.76 7.65 -8.29
N ASN A 2 1.04 8.29 -7.38
CA ASN A 2 1.56 9.03 -6.22
C ASN A 2 0.69 8.73 -4.99
N VAL A 3 1.09 9.25 -3.83
CA VAL A 3 0.38 9.02 -2.56
C VAL A 3 -1.09 9.46 -2.66
N GLU A 4 -1.36 10.59 -3.32
CA GLU A 4 -2.71 11.14 -3.47
C GLU A 4 -3.64 10.26 -4.31
N SER A 5 -3.13 9.64 -5.39
CA SER A 5 -3.93 8.80 -6.29
C SER A 5 -4.02 7.34 -5.85
N LEU A 6 -3.11 6.86 -5.00
CA LEU A 6 -3.04 5.47 -4.56
C LEU A 6 -4.36 4.93 -3.96
N PRO A 7 -5.07 5.64 -3.05
CA PRO A 7 -6.32 5.15 -2.47
C PRO A 7 -7.41 4.83 -3.52
N GLU A 8 -7.53 5.66 -4.56
CA GLU A 8 -8.49 5.42 -5.64
C GLU A 8 -8.16 4.12 -6.37
N TRP A 9 -6.89 3.89 -6.71
CA TRP A 9 -6.45 2.68 -7.39
C TRP A 9 -6.64 1.43 -6.54
N LEU A 10 -6.37 1.50 -5.23
CA LEU A 10 -6.60 0.40 -4.30
C LEU A 10 -8.08 0.03 -4.19
N THR A 11 -8.94 1.04 -4.05
CA THR A 11 -10.40 0.85 -4.06
C THR A 11 -10.85 0.19 -5.36
N ARG A 12 -10.32 0.65 -6.50
CA ARG A 12 -10.64 0.15 -7.84
C ARG A 12 -10.33 -1.34 -8.04
N ILE A 13 -9.33 -1.87 -7.34
CA ILE A 13 -8.95 -3.30 -7.40
C ILE A 13 -9.57 -4.14 -6.27
N GLY A 14 -10.43 -3.56 -5.43
CA GLY A 14 -11.14 -4.26 -4.36
C GLY A 14 -10.33 -4.39 -3.07
N VAL A 15 -9.34 -3.53 -2.82
CA VAL A 15 -8.67 -3.45 -1.52
C VAL A 15 -9.53 -2.64 -0.54
N PRO A 16 -9.90 -3.20 0.63
CA PRO A 16 -10.59 -2.45 1.68
C PRO A 16 -9.75 -1.27 2.19
N ASP A 17 -10.41 -0.19 2.60
CA ASP A 17 -9.79 1.03 3.11
C ASP A 17 -9.07 0.83 4.45
N ASP A 18 -9.49 -0.16 5.24
CA ASP A 18 -8.86 -0.52 6.51
C ASP A 18 -7.59 -1.36 6.39
N VAL A 19 -7.19 -1.80 5.19
CA VAL A 19 -5.97 -2.59 4.96
C VAL A 19 -4.71 -1.71 4.88
N VAL A 20 -4.88 -0.42 4.56
CA VAL A 20 -3.77 0.50 4.29
C VAL A 20 -3.85 1.73 5.20
N SER A 21 -2.70 2.17 5.69
CA SER A 21 -2.53 3.44 6.40
C SER A 21 -1.50 4.29 5.65
N ILE A 22 -1.87 5.52 5.32
CA ILE A 22 -1.01 6.46 4.58
C ILE A 22 -0.68 7.63 5.51
N GLY A 23 0.61 7.92 5.65
CA GLY A 23 1.10 9.05 6.47
C GLY A 23 1.12 8.79 7.98
N ALA A 24 0.61 7.64 8.44
CA ALA A 24 0.67 7.23 9.84
C ALA A 24 0.87 5.72 9.98
N GLU A 25 1.58 5.30 11.02
CA GLU A 25 1.64 3.89 11.40
C GLU A 25 0.31 3.44 11.99
N ALA A 26 -0.12 2.24 11.62
CA ALA A 26 -1.31 1.62 12.19
C ALA A 26 -1.13 0.11 12.27
N GLU A 27 -1.38 -0.44 13.46
CA GLU A 27 -1.34 -1.87 13.74
C GLU A 27 -2.29 -2.66 12.81
N GLY A 28 -1.79 -3.78 12.28
CA GLY A 28 -2.56 -4.65 11.38
C GLY A 28 -2.82 -4.02 10.01
N ARG A 29 -1.95 -3.11 9.54
CA ARG A 29 -2.08 -2.44 8.25
C ARG A 29 -0.77 -2.38 7.48
N TRP A 30 -0.90 -2.30 6.16
CA TRP A 30 0.18 -1.84 5.31
C TRP A 30 0.34 -0.33 5.45
N CYS A 31 1.49 0.12 5.92
CA CYS A 31 1.80 1.52 6.11
C CYS A 31 2.64 2.04 4.95
N LEU A 32 2.29 3.22 4.42
CA LEU A 32 3.13 4.04 3.56
C LEU A 32 3.43 5.34 4.28
N LEU A 33 4.68 5.50 4.73
CA LEU A 33 5.17 6.73 5.37
C LEU A 33 6.09 7.48 4.42
N THR A 34 6.04 8.81 4.50
CA THR A 34 6.92 9.70 3.74
C THR A 34 7.54 10.70 4.71
N ASP A 35 8.87 10.81 4.66
CA ASP A 35 9.65 11.75 5.44
C ASP A 35 10.73 12.43 4.56
N GLU A 36 11.55 13.29 5.16
CA GLU A 36 12.61 14.05 4.48
C GLU A 36 13.66 13.16 3.79
N THR A 37 13.76 11.91 4.21
CA THR A 37 14.76 10.94 3.77
C THR A 37 14.19 9.93 2.77
N GLY A 38 12.91 10.02 2.38
CA GLY A 38 12.26 9.13 1.40
C GLY A 38 10.94 8.49 1.88
N HIS A 39 10.61 7.34 1.28
CA HIS A 39 9.30 6.69 1.42
C HIS A 39 9.47 5.25 1.94
N GLU A 40 8.75 4.89 2.99
CA GLU A 40 8.80 3.57 3.62
C GLU A 40 7.47 2.83 3.43
N VAL A 41 7.56 1.55 3.06
CA VAL A 41 6.41 0.63 2.95
C VAL A 41 6.65 -0.58 3.82
N PHE A 42 5.71 -0.92 4.69
CA PHE A 42 5.82 -2.07 5.60
C PHE A 42 4.46 -2.54 6.13
N TRP A 43 4.39 -3.77 6.61
CA TRP A 43 3.28 -4.26 7.43
C TRP A 43 3.59 -4.02 8.90
N GLN A 44 2.69 -3.35 9.62
CA GLN A 44 2.85 -3.11 11.05
C GLN A 44 2.10 -4.17 11.84
N GLU A 45 2.82 -4.92 12.67
CA GLU A 45 2.23 -5.94 13.55
C GLU A 45 3.04 -6.12 14.83
N GLN A 46 2.35 -6.03 15.96
CA GLN A 46 2.87 -6.15 17.31
C GLN A 46 4.07 -5.22 17.57
N GLY A 47 4.00 -4.00 17.02
CA GLY A 47 5.08 -3.01 17.11
C GLY A 47 6.30 -3.29 16.21
N ASN A 48 6.24 -4.31 15.35
CA ASN A 48 7.30 -4.62 14.40
C ASN A 48 6.89 -4.22 12.97
N ARG A 49 7.88 -3.78 12.19
CA ARG A 49 7.74 -3.51 10.77
C ARG A 49 8.22 -4.73 9.97
N TYR A 50 7.28 -5.46 9.38
CA TYR A 50 7.58 -6.59 8.51
C TYR A 50 7.64 -6.16 7.05
N ASP A 51 8.41 -6.92 6.26
CA ASP A 51 8.51 -6.71 4.82
C ASP A 51 8.88 -5.26 4.45
N TRP A 52 9.65 -4.62 5.32
CA TRP A 52 10.01 -3.21 5.23
C TRP A 52 10.89 -2.96 4.02
N ALA A 53 10.50 -1.96 3.23
CA ALA A 53 11.25 -1.46 2.10
C ALA A 53 11.25 0.07 2.12
N ARG A 54 12.36 0.66 1.69
CA ARG A 54 12.54 2.10 1.58
C ARG A 54 12.90 2.49 0.14
N PHE A 55 12.33 3.60 -0.32
CA PHE A 55 12.48 4.10 -1.69
C PHE A 55 12.72 5.61 -1.67
N ASP A 56 13.55 6.09 -2.61
CA ASP A 56 13.78 7.54 -2.79
C ASP A 56 12.69 8.21 -3.64
N ASP A 57 11.98 7.41 -4.45
CA ASP A 57 10.93 7.89 -5.35
C ASP A 57 9.54 7.50 -4.84
N GLU A 58 8.67 8.49 -4.69
CA GLU A 58 7.29 8.33 -4.22
C GLU A 58 6.49 7.37 -5.12
N GLY A 59 6.66 7.50 -6.44
CA GLY A 59 5.95 6.70 -7.42
C GLY A 59 6.36 5.23 -7.34
N VAL A 60 7.63 4.93 -7.13
CA VAL A 60 8.13 3.56 -6.93
C VAL A 60 7.54 2.95 -5.65
N ALA A 61 7.52 3.69 -4.54
CA ALA A 61 6.90 3.23 -3.29
C ALA A 61 5.40 2.92 -3.46
N CYS A 62 4.68 3.80 -4.17
CA CYS A 62 3.25 3.61 -4.44
C CYS A 62 3.00 2.37 -5.32
N HIS A 63 3.78 2.17 -6.38
CA HIS A 63 3.65 0.97 -7.23
C HIS A 63 4.04 -0.31 -6.49
N TYR A 64 5.02 -0.25 -5.59
CA TYR A 64 5.41 -1.38 -4.76
C TYR A 64 4.25 -1.82 -3.85
N LEU A 65 3.65 -0.87 -3.12
CA LEU A 65 2.50 -1.16 -2.25
C LEU A 65 1.29 -1.64 -3.06
N PHE A 66 0.95 -0.94 -4.16
CA PHE A 66 -0.13 -1.33 -5.05
C PHE A 66 0.07 -2.75 -5.60
N GLY A 67 1.26 -3.07 -6.12
CA GLY A 67 1.56 -4.38 -6.70
C GLY A 67 1.41 -5.51 -5.69
N ARG A 68 1.89 -5.30 -4.45
CA ARG A 68 1.73 -6.27 -3.37
C ARG A 68 0.26 -6.55 -3.06
N LEU A 69 -0.54 -5.49 -2.96
CA LEU A 69 -1.97 -5.62 -2.64
C LEU A 69 -2.78 -6.16 -3.82
N ALA A 70 -2.45 -5.78 -5.05
CA ALA A 70 -3.01 -6.35 -6.26
C ALA A 70 -2.74 -7.86 -6.34
N TRP A 71 -1.50 -8.30 -6.07
CA TRP A 71 -1.19 -9.72 -5.98
C TRP A 71 -2.00 -10.42 -4.89
N ALA A 72 -2.17 -9.80 -3.72
CA ALA A 72 -2.99 -10.36 -2.64
C ALA A 72 -4.46 -10.52 -3.06
N GLN A 73 -5.01 -9.58 -3.84
CA GLN A 73 -6.35 -9.71 -4.43
C GLN A 73 -6.42 -10.86 -5.45
N VAL A 74 -5.42 -10.98 -6.32
CA VAL A 74 -5.32 -12.10 -7.30
C VAL A 74 -5.27 -13.45 -6.59
N ALA A 75 -4.41 -13.58 -5.59
CA ALA A 75 -4.23 -14.83 -4.84
C ALA A 75 -5.51 -15.27 -4.11
N ARG A 76 -6.37 -14.33 -3.71
CA ARG A 76 -7.68 -14.60 -3.09
C ARG A 76 -8.82 -14.76 -4.10
N GLY A 77 -8.59 -14.49 -5.39
CA GLY A 77 -9.64 -14.48 -6.41
C GLY A 77 -10.62 -13.30 -6.28
N THR A 78 -10.19 -12.21 -5.64
CA THR A 78 -11.02 -11.04 -5.32
C THR A 78 -10.66 -9.79 -6.12
N LEU A 79 -9.70 -9.89 -7.05
CA LEU A 79 -9.32 -8.77 -7.92
C LEU A 79 -10.53 -8.31 -8.74
N THR A 80 -10.89 -7.04 -8.59
CA THR A 80 -11.90 -6.40 -9.42
C THR A 80 -11.22 -5.62 -10.55
N VAL A 81 -11.83 -5.66 -11.73
CA VAL A 81 -11.43 -4.83 -12.87
C VAL A 81 -12.67 -4.03 -13.24
N PRO A 82 -12.63 -2.69 -13.19
CA PRO A 82 -13.75 -1.88 -13.63
C PRO A 82 -14.04 -2.19 -15.09
N THR A 83 -15.32 -2.44 -15.38
CA THR A 83 -15.79 -2.41 -16.75
C THR A 83 -15.82 -0.95 -17.20
N ALA A 84 -15.23 -0.70 -18.37
CA ALA A 84 -15.12 0.63 -18.98
C ALA A 84 -16.49 1.26 -19.27
#